data_AF-A0A974VVM1-F1
#
_entry.id   AF-A0A974VVM1-F1
#
_cell.length_a   1.000
_cell.length_b   1.000
_cell.length_c   1.000
_cell.angle_alpha   90.00
_cell.angle_beta   90.00
_cell.angle_gamma   90.00
#
_symmetry.space_group_name_H-M   'P 1'
#
loop_
_entity.id
_entity.type
_entity.pdbx_description
1 polymer ?
#
loop_
_entity_poly.entity_id
_entity_poly.type
_entity_poly.pdbx_seq_one_letter_code
_entity_poly.pdbx_strand_id
1 'polypeptide(L)'
;MSKCHPDIKLFNEIYPHVLKLQELAEKHGINDIFQDNGGKLLQVLLLTGLEVLPGREGNDAKDAQGNEYELKSVNTLLTKSFSTHHHMNPIIIGKYRQVDWIFAVYEGIKLLSIHQLTPSDLESYYSRWEEKWHNDGGKDINNPKIPLRYVLENGKVIYKA
;
A
#
# COMPACT_ATOMS: atom_id res chain seq x y z
N MET A 1 0.15 -42.57 13.00
CA MET A 1 -0.51 -41.50 12.23
C MET A 1 -1.12 -40.53 13.22
N SER A 2 -0.72 -39.27 13.21
CA SER A 2 -1.37 -38.24 14.04
C SER A 2 -2.80 -38.04 13.54
N LYS A 3 -3.79 -38.00 14.43
CA LYS A 3 -5.15 -37.63 14.06
C LYS A 3 -5.14 -36.17 13.57
N CYS A 4 -5.79 -35.90 12.44
CA CYS A 4 -5.98 -34.53 11.96
C CYS A 4 -6.75 -33.68 12.99
N HIS A 5 -6.48 -32.37 12.99
CA HIS A 5 -7.21 -31.41 13.81
C HIS A 5 -8.72 -31.46 13.49
N PRO A 6 -9.62 -31.31 14.49
CA PRO A 6 -11.07 -31.34 14.27
C PRO A 6 -11.57 -30.39 13.16
N ASP A 7 -10.92 -29.23 13.01
CA ASP A 7 -11.31 -28.19 12.06
C ASP A 7 -10.91 -28.46 10.60
N ILE A 8 -10.21 -29.56 10.30
CA ILE A 8 -9.79 -29.86 8.92
C ILE A 8 -10.96 -29.97 7.94
N LYS A 9 -12.13 -30.40 8.44
CA LYS A 9 -13.36 -30.47 7.63
C LYS A 9 -13.80 -29.08 7.18
N LEU A 10 -13.89 -28.13 8.13
CA LEU A 10 -14.24 -26.75 7.83
C LEU A 10 -13.22 -26.11 6.90
N PHE A 11 -11.92 -26.36 7.12
CA PHE A 11 -10.88 -25.86 6.22
C PHE A 11 -11.08 -26.36 4.78
N ASN A 12 -11.32 -27.66 4.60
CA ASN A 12 -11.54 -28.25 3.27
C ASN A 12 -12.79 -27.70 2.57
N GLU A 13 -13.80 -27.25 3.32
CA GLU A 13 -14.99 -26.60 2.76
C GLU A 13 -14.67 -25.17 2.25
N ILE A 14 -13.85 -24.40 2.97
CA ILE A 14 -13.53 -23.02 2.60
C ILE A 14 -12.37 -22.89 1.60
N TYR A 15 -11.44 -23.85 1.59
CA TYR A 15 -10.20 -23.76 0.83
C TYR A 15 -10.39 -23.60 -0.69
N PRO A 16 -11.37 -24.25 -1.34
CA PRO A 16 -11.66 -23.99 -2.76
C PRO A 16 -11.98 -22.52 -3.08
N HIS A 17 -12.57 -21.77 -2.15
CA HIS A 17 -12.84 -20.34 -2.33
C HIS A 17 -11.57 -19.50 -2.19
N VAL A 18 -10.67 -19.90 -1.29
CA VAL A 18 -9.35 -19.28 -1.15
C VAL A 18 -8.53 -19.46 -2.43
N LEU A 19 -8.57 -20.65 -3.05
CA LEU A 19 -7.89 -20.89 -4.33
C LEU A 19 -8.45 -20.01 -5.46
N LYS A 20 -9.78 -19.84 -5.54
CA LYS A 20 -10.39 -18.91 -6.52
C LYS A 20 -9.96 -17.46 -6.30
N LEU A 21 -9.78 -17.05 -5.05
CA LEU A 21 -9.26 -15.72 -4.72
C LEU A 21 -7.81 -15.57 -5.18
N GLN A 22 -6.98 -16.59 -4.99
CA GLN A 22 -5.60 -16.64 -5.49
C GLN A 22 -5.55 -16.60 -7.03
N GLU A 23 -6.38 -17.38 -7.72
CA GLU A 23 -6.48 -17.35 -9.20
C GLU A 23 -6.88 -15.96 -9.73
N LEU A 24 -7.76 -15.25 -9.00
CA LEU A 24 -8.09 -13.87 -9.32
C LEU A 24 -6.89 -12.94 -9.08
N ALA A 25 -6.18 -13.11 -7.96
CA ALA A 25 -5.00 -12.31 -7.62
C ALA A 25 -3.90 -12.42 -8.69
N GLU A 26 -3.64 -13.63 -9.20
CA GLU A 26 -2.63 -13.90 -10.22
C GLU A 26 -2.92 -13.15 -11.52
N LYS A 27 -4.21 -13.03 -11.92
CA LYS A 27 -4.62 -12.23 -13.09
C LYS A 27 -4.30 -10.74 -12.95
N HIS A 28 -4.15 -10.26 -11.72
CA HIS A 28 -3.80 -8.88 -11.39
C HIS A 28 -2.33 -8.75 -10.94
N GLY A 29 -1.48 -9.72 -11.26
CA GLY A 29 -0.04 -9.65 -10.99
C GLY A 29 0.35 -9.90 -9.52
N ILE A 30 -0.53 -10.48 -8.71
CA ILE A 30 -0.26 -10.80 -7.30
C ILE A 30 0.01 -12.29 -7.17
N ASN A 31 1.25 -12.64 -6.82
CA ASN A 31 1.72 -14.03 -6.80
C ASN A 31 1.23 -14.84 -5.59
N ASP A 32 0.98 -14.20 -4.44
CA ASP A 32 0.58 -14.90 -3.21
C ASP A 32 -0.32 -13.98 -2.36
N ILE A 33 -1.59 -14.36 -2.19
CA ILE A 33 -2.54 -13.57 -1.37
C ILE A 33 -2.19 -13.54 0.12
N PHE A 34 -1.37 -14.48 0.61
CA PHE A 34 -1.00 -14.61 2.02
C PHE A 34 0.35 -13.96 2.37
N GLN A 35 1.10 -13.48 1.38
CA GLN A 35 2.35 -12.75 1.60
C GLN A 35 2.22 -11.27 1.20
N ASP A 36 3.02 -10.41 1.84
CA ASP A 36 3.16 -8.99 1.49
C ASP A 36 1.83 -8.23 1.32
N ASN A 37 0.79 -8.62 2.07
CA ASN A 37 -0.57 -8.12 1.97
C ASN A 37 -1.25 -8.35 0.59
N GLY A 38 -0.88 -9.38 -0.19
CA GLY A 38 -1.40 -9.64 -1.53
C GLY A 38 -2.93 -9.65 -1.62
N GLY A 39 -3.62 -10.36 -0.71
CA GLY A 39 -5.09 -10.38 -0.69
C GLY A 39 -5.74 -9.04 -0.33
N LYS A 40 -4.99 -8.13 0.33
CA LYS A 40 -5.43 -6.75 0.56
C LYS A 40 -5.15 -5.90 -0.67
N LEU A 41 -3.97 -6.00 -1.26
CA LEU A 41 -3.62 -5.28 -2.49
C LEU A 41 -4.64 -5.55 -3.59
N LEU A 42 -5.08 -6.80 -3.77
CA LEU A 42 -6.13 -7.13 -4.74
C LEU A 42 -7.41 -6.31 -4.54
N GLN A 43 -7.85 -6.08 -3.29
CA GLN A 43 -9.03 -5.25 -3.01
C GLN A 43 -8.84 -3.81 -3.50
N VAL A 44 -7.64 -3.25 -3.32
CA VAL A 44 -7.30 -1.90 -3.82
C VAL A 44 -7.40 -1.87 -5.33
N LEU A 45 -6.71 -2.77 -6.03
CA LEU A 45 -6.64 -2.79 -7.49
C LEU A 45 -8.04 -2.91 -8.12
N LEU A 46 -8.88 -3.80 -7.59
CA LEU A 46 -10.24 -4.01 -8.10
C LEU A 46 -11.15 -2.79 -7.89
N LEU A 47 -10.96 -2.01 -6.83
CA LEU A 47 -11.77 -0.84 -6.51
C LEU A 47 -11.28 0.44 -7.20
N THR A 48 -9.98 0.56 -7.48
CA THR A 48 -9.39 1.73 -8.13
C THR A 48 -9.22 1.56 -9.64
N GLY A 49 -9.25 0.32 -10.15
CA GLY A 49 -8.95 0.02 -11.55
C GLY A 49 -7.46 0.14 -11.88
N LEU A 50 -6.57 0.15 -10.87
CA LEU A 50 -5.13 0.22 -11.06
C LEU A 50 -4.53 -1.14 -11.41
N GLU A 51 -3.44 -1.12 -12.15
CA GLU A 51 -2.61 -2.28 -12.49
C GLU A 51 -1.24 -2.16 -11.83
N VAL A 52 -0.75 -3.23 -11.21
CA VAL A 52 0.60 -3.23 -10.59
C VAL A 52 1.68 -3.13 -11.65
N LEU A 53 2.73 -2.37 -11.33
CA LEU A 53 3.93 -2.30 -12.16
C LEU A 53 4.91 -3.42 -11.76
N PRO A 54 5.55 -4.10 -12.73
CA PRO A 54 6.56 -5.10 -12.43
C PRO A 54 7.86 -4.44 -11.94
N GLY A 55 8.45 -5.01 -10.89
CA GLY A 55 9.72 -4.55 -10.32
C GLY A 55 9.57 -4.00 -8.90
N ARG A 56 10.69 -3.91 -8.18
CA ARG A 56 10.74 -3.32 -6.83
C ARG A 56 11.23 -1.88 -6.82
N GLU A 57 11.78 -1.41 -7.93
CA GLU A 57 12.35 -0.07 -8.07
C GLU A 57 11.49 0.77 -9.00
N GLY A 58 10.66 1.65 -8.44
CA GLY A 58 9.76 2.49 -9.19
C GLY A 58 8.46 2.77 -8.43
N ASN A 59 7.49 3.32 -9.15
CA ASN A 59 6.14 3.49 -8.65
C ASN A 59 5.41 2.12 -8.63
N ASP A 60 4.39 2.00 -7.80
CA ASP A 60 3.78 0.71 -7.46
C ASP A 60 2.71 0.26 -8.48
N ALA A 61 1.99 1.21 -9.08
CA ALA A 61 0.88 0.91 -9.98
C ALA A 61 0.65 2.01 -11.02
N LYS A 62 -0.17 1.70 -12.03
CA LYS A 62 -0.63 2.65 -13.05
C LYS A 62 -2.13 2.54 -13.31
N ASP A 63 -2.73 3.60 -13.81
CA ASP A 63 -4.11 3.59 -14.32
C ASP A 63 -4.17 3.25 -15.84
N ALA A 64 -5.39 3.20 -16.38
CA ALA A 64 -5.64 2.92 -17.79
C ALA A 64 -5.17 4.04 -18.74
N GLN A 65 -4.87 5.24 -18.23
CA GLN A 65 -4.30 6.36 -18.98
C GLN A 65 -2.77 6.35 -18.93
N GLY A 66 -2.16 5.47 -18.13
CA GLY A 66 -0.72 5.37 -17.94
C GLY A 66 -0.16 6.29 -16.86
N ASN A 67 -1.00 6.95 -16.05
CA ASN A 67 -0.52 7.69 -14.89
C ASN A 67 -0.05 6.70 -13.84
N GLU A 68 1.12 6.95 -13.25
CA GLU A 68 1.72 6.10 -12.23
C GLU A 68 1.42 6.61 -10.81
N TYR A 69 1.42 5.70 -9.85
CA TYR A 69 1.03 5.95 -8.46
C TYR A 69 1.94 5.22 -7.47
N GLU A 70 2.21 5.84 -6.34
CA GLU A 70 2.73 5.14 -5.15
C GLU A 70 1.55 4.55 -4.36
N LEU A 71 1.66 3.30 -3.91
CA LEU A 71 0.65 2.62 -3.09
C LEU A 71 1.17 2.41 -1.66
N LYS A 72 0.42 2.89 -0.67
CA LYS A 72 0.67 2.59 0.74
C LYS A 72 -0.57 2.03 1.41
N SER A 73 -0.36 1.12 2.36
CA SER A 73 -1.44 0.59 3.18
C SER A 73 -1.11 0.64 4.66
N VAL A 74 -2.14 0.70 5.49
CA VAL A 74 -2.02 0.63 6.95
C VAL A 74 -3.07 -0.30 7.53
N ASN A 75 -2.68 -1.09 8.53
CA ASN A 75 -3.63 -1.83 9.37
C ASN A 75 -3.80 -1.08 10.70
N THR A 76 -4.99 -0.54 10.93
CA THR A 76 -5.33 0.29 12.09
C THR A 76 -5.26 -0.45 13.43
N LEU A 77 -5.26 -1.78 13.43
CA LEU A 77 -5.04 -2.61 14.61
C LEU A 77 -3.56 -2.64 15.04
N LEU A 78 -2.64 -2.29 14.14
CA LEU A 78 -1.19 -2.42 14.37
C LEU A 78 -0.49 -1.06 14.46
N THR A 79 -0.90 -0.09 13.65
CA THR A 79 -0.27 1.23 13.62
C THR A 79 -1.22 2.30 13.09
N LYS A 80 -0.89 3.57 13.36
CA LYS A 80 -1.63 4.75 12.90
C LYS A 80 -0.81 5.61 11.93
N SER A 81 0.22 5.04 11.31
CA SER A 81 1.06 5.75 10.35
C SER A 81 1.50 4.85 9.20
N PHE A 82 1.58 5.43 8.01
CA PHE A 82 2.10 4.78 6.82
C PHE A 82 3.64 4.85 6.81
N SER A 83 4.27 3.75 6.42
CA SER A 83 5.69 3.71 6.05
C SER A 83 5.94 4.38 4.71
N THR A 84 7.19 4.78 4.47
CA THR A 84 7.62 5.33 3.18
C THR A 84 8.80 4.50 2.64
N HIS A 85 10.04 4.97 2.83
CA HIS A 85 11.26 4.35 2.33
C HIS A 85 12.33 4.26 3.43
N HIS A 86 13.06 3.13 3.50
CA HIS A 86 14.09 2.90 4.53
C HIS A 86 15.38 3.71 4.33
N HIS A 87 15.59 4.22 3.13
CA HIS A 87 16.73 5.04 2.73
C HIS A 87 16.25 6.34 2.08
N MET A 88 15.41 7.11 2.78
CA MET A 88 14.82 8.33 2.22
C MET A 88 15.89 9.39 1.98
N ASN A 89 15.95 9.90 0.74
CA ASN A 89 16.94 10.88 0.27
C ASN A 89 16.35 11.72 -0.88
N PRO A 90 17.02 12.80 -1.34
CA PRO A 90 16.49 13.70 -2.37
C PRO A 90 16.14 13.03 -3.71
N ILE A 91 16.83 11.94 -4.09
CA ILE A 91 16.51 11.22 -5.33
C ILE A 91 15.13 10.57 -5.23
N ILE A 92 14.83 9.94 -4.10
CA ILE A 92 13.54 9.29 -3.85
C ILE A 92 12.44 10.34 -3.71
N ILE A 93 12.71 11.42 -2.97
CA ILE A 93 11.75 12.52 -2.81
C ILE A 93 11.42 13.15 -4.18
N GLY A 94 12.42 13.32 -5.05
CA GLY A 94 12.23 13.78 -6.42
C GLY A 94 11.28 12.90 -7.23
N LYS A 95 11.36 11.56 -7.08
CA LYS A 95 10.41 10.61 -7.70
C LYS A 95 9.00 10.76 -7.11
N TYR A 96 8.90 10.85 -5.79
CA TYR A 96 7.61 10.98 -5.10
C TYR A 96 6.83 12.24 -5.46
N ARG A 97 7.51 13.34 -5.81
CA ARG A 97 6.88 14.57 -6.30
C ARG A 97 6.25 14.45 -7.69
N GLN A 98 6.50 13.37 -8.43
CA GLN A 98 5.99 13.21 -9.81
C GLN A 98 4.67 12.44 -9.88
N VAL A 99 4.24 11.83 -8.78
CA VAL A 99 3.10 10.90 -8.79
C VAL A 99 2.16 11.14 -7.62
N ASP A 100 0.90 10.81 -7.85
CA ASP A 100 -0.10 10.75 -6.80
C ASP A 100 0.11 9.51 -5.94
N TRP A 101 -0.33 9.59 -4.68
CA TRP A 101 -0.24 8.49 -3.73
C TRP A 101 -1.64 7.97 -3.40
N ILE A 102 -1.78 6.65 -3.41
CA ILE A 102 -2.98 5.96 -2.96
C ILE A 102 -2.72 5.31 -1.61
N PHE A 103 -3.56 5.67 -0.64
CA PHE A 103 -3.50 5.20 0.73
C PHE A 103 -4.70 4.32 1.06
N ALA A 104 -4.45 3.03 1.30
CA ALA A 104 -5.47 2.06 1.69
C ALA A 104 -5.47 1.82 3.21
N VAL A 105 -6.63 1.98 3.84
CA VAL A 105 -6.81 1.85 5.29
C VAL A 105 -7.57 0.57 5.60
N TYR A 106 -6.95 -0.32 6.39
CA TYR A 106 -7.51 -1.61 6.78
C TYR A 106 -7.71 -1.73 8.28
N GLU A 107 -8.69 -2.54 8.69
CA GLU A 107 -8.74 -3.14 10.03
C GLU A 107 -8.64 -4.66 9.87
N GLY A 108 -7.49 -5.24 10.23
CA GLY A 108 -7.18 -6.64 9.90
C GLY A 108 -7.07 -6.83 8.38
N ILE A 109 -8.00 -7.61 7.81
CA ILE A 109 -8.13 -7.81 6.35
C ILE A 109 -9.28 -6.99 5.73
N LYS A 110 -10.09 -6.31 6.56
CA LYS A 110 -11.24 -5.52 6.11
C LYS A 110 -10.75 -4.16 5.60
N LEU A 111 -10.95 -3.88 4.33
CA LEU A 111 -10.72 -2.55 3.77
C LEU A 111 -11.77 -1.56 4.29
N LEU A 112 -11.33 -0.46 4.88
CA LEU A 112 -12.19 0.60 5.41
C LEU A 112 -12.34 1.75 4.42
N SER A 113 -11.23 2.20 3.83
CA SER A 113 -11.25 3.32 2.86
C SER A 113 -9.99 3.37 2.01
N ILE A 114 -10.09 4.03 0.86
CA ILE A 114 -8.97 4.36 -0.02
C ILE A 114 -8.98 5.88 -0.23
N HIS A 115 -7.83 6.52 -0.08
CA HIS A 115 -7.65 7.96 -0.23
C HIS A 115 -6.53 8.24 -1.23
N GLN A 116 -6.68 9.31 -2.01
CA GLN A 116 -5.66 9.81 -2.93
C GLN A 116 -5.13 11.15 -2.44
N LEU A 117 -3.82 11.31 -2.42
CA LEU A 117 -3.16 12.59 -2.20
C LEU A 117 -2.25 12.90 -3.40
N THR A 118 -2.28 14.14 -3.85
CA THR A 118 -1.40 14.67 -4.91
C THR A 118 -0.03 15.05 -4.36
N PRO A 119 0.99 15.27 -5.23
CA PRO A 119 2.26 15.84 -4.81
C PRO A 119 2.12 17.12 -3.98
N SER A 120 1.19 18.02 -4.34
CA SER A 120 0.95 19.24 -3.57
C SER A 120 0.42 18.99 -2.17
N ASP A 121 -0.40 17.94 -1.99
CA ASP A 121 -0.89 17.56 -0.67
C ASP A 121 0.24 17.00 0.21
N LEU A 122 1.29 16.44 -0.39
CA LEU A 122 2.41 15.82 0.35
C LEU A 122 3.66 16.70 0.46
N GLU A 123 3.70 17.87 -0.19
CA GLU A 123 4.88 18.73 -0.29
C GLU A 123 5.46 19.13 1.07
N SER A 124 4.60 19.35 2.08
CA SER A 124 5.06 19.65 3.44
C SER A 124 5.92 18.54 4.07
N TYR A 125 5.69 17.28 3.69
CA TYR A 125 6.51 16.15 4.13
C TYR A 125 7.82 16.10 3.35
N TYR A 126 7.76 16.29 2.03
CA TYR A 126 8.91 16.28 1.14
C TYR A 126 9.95 17.33 1.56
N SER A 127 9.54 18.59 1.69
CA SER A 127 10.43 19.68 2.10
C SER A 127 11.06 19.44 3.47
N ARG A 128 10.27 18.94 4.44
CA ARG A 128 10.78 18.62 5.77
C ARG A 128 11.81 17.49 5.75
N TRP A 129 11.62 16.48 4.89
CA TRP A 129 12.57 15.38 4.76
C TRP A 129 13.84 15.82 4.03
N GLU A 130 13.75 16.64 2.99
CA GLU A 130 14.92 17.20 2.33
C GLU A 130 15.74 18.08 3.27
N GLU A 131 15.08 19.00 3.97
CA GLU A 131 15.73 19.88 4.96
C GLU A 131 16.42 19.04 6.03
N LYS A 132 15.75 18.02 6.58
CA LYS A 132 16.36 17.11 7.55
C LYS A 132 17.58 16.38 6.98
N TRP A 133 17.50 15.86 5.75
CA TRP A 133 18.60 15.14 5.12
C TRP A 133 19.84 16.05 4.95
N HIS A 134 19.63 17.31 4.54
CA HIS A 134 20.71 18.31 4.45
C HIS A 134 21.28 18.67 5.83
N ASN A 135 20.43 18.91 6.82
CA ASN A 135 20.84 19.25 8.18
C ASN A 135 21.61 18.12 8.87
N ASP A 136 21.30 16.87 8.53
CA ASP A 136 22.00 15.68 9.03
C ASP A 136 23.28 15.36 8.21
N GLY A 137 23.72 16.25 7.31
CA GLY A 137 24.96 16.11 6.55
C GLY A 137 24.89 15.11 5.40
N GLY A 138 23.70 14.92 4.81
CA GLY A 138 23.49 13.98 3.70
C GLY A 138 23.20 12.56 4.14
N LYS A 139 22.70 12.38 5.37
CA LYS A 139 22.37 11.06 5.93
C LYS A 139 20.94 10.68 5.59
N ASP A 140 20.77 9.50 4.99
CA ASP A 140 19.46 8.94 4.68
C ASP A 140 18.56 8.81 5.91
N ILE A 141 17.29 9.19 5.72
CA ILE A 141 16.28 9.15 6.79
C ILE A 141 15.63 7.76 6.77
N ASN A 142 15.68 7.07 7.91
CA ASN A 142 15.12 5.73 8.03
C ASN A 142 13.59 5.77 8.18
N ASN A 143 12.88 5.44 7.10
CA ASN A 143 11.45 5.16 7.09
C ASN A 143 10.60 6.24 7.78
N PRO A 144 10.72 7.52 7.37
CA PRO A 144 9.87 8.56 7.91
C PRO A 144 8.40 8.25 7.63
N LYS A 145 7.51 8.69 8.52
CA LYS A 145 6.12 8.27 8.53
C LYS A 145 5.17 9.39 8.10
N ILE A 146 4.07 8.99 7.46
CA ILE A 146 2.91 9.86 7.23
C ILE A 146 1.78 9.39 8.17
N PRO A 147 1.28 10.23 9.08
CA PRO A 147 0.20 9.85 9.99
C PRO A 147 -1.11 9.55 9.24
N LEU A 148 -1.83 8.52 9.67
CA LEU A 148 -3.16 8.18 9.14
C LEU A 148 -4.11 9.37 9.22
N ARG A 149 -4.09 10.10 10.33
CA ARG A 149 -4.93 11.29 10.51
C ARG A 149 -4.76 12.30 9.39
N TYR A 150 -3.51 12.55 8.98
CA TYR A 150 -3.20 13.49 7.89
C TYR A 150 -3.84 13.06 6.57
N VAL A 151 -3.70 11.78 6.23
CA VAL A 151 -4.31 11.20 5.02
C VAL A 151 -5.83 11.33 5.05
N LEU A 152 -6.47 11.05 6.19
CA LEU A 152 -7.93 11.15 6.33
C LEU A 152 -8.46 12.59 6.25
N GLU A 153 -7.68 13.57 6.71
CA GLU A 153 -8.07 14.99 6.74
C GLU A 153 -7.83 15.69 5.39
N ASN A 154 -6.81 15.27 4.63
CA ASN A 154 -6.35 15.98 3.43
C ASN A 154 -6.53 15.19 2.13
N GLY A 155 -6.76 13.88 2.21
CA GLY A 155 -6.91 13.02 1.03
C GLY A 155 -8.29 13.08 0.40
N LYS A 156 -8.32 12.99 -0.94
CA LYS A 156 -9.56 12.74 -1.68
C LYS A 156 -10.00 11.30 -1.45
N VAL A 157 -11.21 11.11 -0.93
CA VAL A 157 -11.79 9.77 -0.75
C VAL A 157 -12.10 9.15 -2.12
N ILE A 158 -11.51 7.99 -2.39
CA ILE A 158 -11.80 7.18 -3.60
C ILE A 158 -12.82 6.10 -3.27
N TYR A 159 -12.69 5.48 -2.09
CA TYR A 159 -13.60 4.44 -1.61
C TYR A 159 -13.78 4.55 -0.09
N LYS A 160 -14.98 4.20 0.39
CA LYS A 160 -15.31 4.07 1.81
C LYS A 160 -16.35 2.97 2.00
N ALA A 161 -16.06 2.03 2.90
CA ALA A 161 -16.95 0.90 3.26
C ALA A 161 -18.10 1.33 4.18
#